data_AF-A0A7V6IJF8-F1
#
_entry.id   AF-A0A7V6IJF8-F1
#
_cell.length_a   1.000
_cell.length_b   1.000
_cell.length_c   1.000
_cell.angle_alpha   90.00
_cell.angle_beta   90.00
_cell.angle_gamma   90.00
#
_symmetry.space_group_name_H-M   'P 1'
#
loop_
_entity.id
_entity.type
_entity.pdbx_description
1 polymer ?
#
loop_
_entity_poly.entity_id
_entity_poly.type
_entity_poly.pdbx_seq_one_letter_code
_entity_poly.pdbx_strand_id
1 'polypeptide(L)'
;MEQFSLNNAIAKLQLLVIFLFLSPLSFVKAQSPSNCLSTEILQVIYQHDVDHLDEILSPPKWIRISQTEKQQLIFDNDTVSYRETVWQFTMSFNYILLKMYDNPGFNNIMKLSINEECYQILFQEFTTSYPNPIASQTDDNTSTFLFEMTPNSNAIFTERVDEESKEFTFLYFNPTEISEQAKLYQENKIKQIEEQKLQEANFLYRLQLSDSLYEIGEFEKAFSQLDSAFPPQKYEEIYHEKRKLVELAIKNRDVALLLEEGKNFLAKNQFYKAKESFEKIITLDSSHLFAKEQLVEIEKKIEVLSIRDKKIFDYYEAYPAVMDSLHSRIEDWLNKFIEDLPCGTLQGIVEIKVDTLGKNQSLFLLDTFICDTSIYKVKKEKLVAFIDSLLSSPDILPVTKENIFVQASSQIQLSLIWETKELVAKFNQYKVKIHKKDAPWATMIDTILFSELYPTGSYFFNVKDKKFNNHSFTDISLKKMRFVGPEAAFYSMLYPGIGTILTTQKKHGIGAMTAFTIFGAGTL
;
A
#
# COMPACT_ATOMS: atom_id res chain seq x y z
N MET A 1 -31.83 -51.91 -2.36
CA MET A 1 -32.57 -51.81 -1.09
C MET A 1 -33.35 -50.50 -1.13
N GLU A 2 -34.35 -50.41 -1.99
CA GLU A 2 -35.71 -50.96 -1.82
C GLU A 2 -36.42 -50.40 -0.59
N GLN A 3 -37.22 -49.34 -0.82
CA GLN A 3 -38.58 -49.25 -0.32
C GLN A 3 -39.38 -48.27 -1.19
N PHE A 4 -39.54 -48.65 -2.46
CA PHE A 4 -40.66 -48.19 -3.28
C PHE A 4 -41.78 -49.23 -3.07
N SER A 5 -42.79 -48.91 -2.26
CA SER A 5 -43.94 -49.80 -2.12
C SER A 5 -45.26 -49.03 -2.12
N LEU A 6 -46.13 -49.49 -3.01
CA LEU A 6 -47.55 -49.74 -2.76
C LEU A 6 -48.64 -48.76 -3.21
N ASN A 7 -48.35 -47.75 -4.04
CA ASN A 7 -49.43 -47.00 -4.73
C ASN A 7 -49.42 -47.13 -6.27
N ASN A 8 -48.46 -47.84 -6.84
CA ASN A 8 -48.27 -47.93 -8.30
C ASN A 8 -48.69 -49.29 -8.92
N ALA A 9 -49.34 -50.16 -8.14
CA ALA A 9 -49.74 -51.51 -8.57
C ALA A 9 -51.27 -51.74 -8.64
N ILE A 10 -52.09 -50.80 -8.15
CA ILE A 10 -53.56 -50.89 -8.22
C ILE A 10 -54.15 -50.01 -9.34
N ALA A 11 -53.39 -49.03 -9.86
CA ALA A 11 -53.80 -48.23 -11.03
C ALA A 11 -53.45 -48.87 -12.38
N LYS A 12 -52.68 -49.98 -12.40
CA LYS A 12 -52.26 -50.70 -13.63
C LYS A 12 -53.06 -51.98 -13.91
N LEU A 13 -54.13 -52.24 -13.17
CA LEU A 13 -54.99 -53.43 -13.35
C LEU A 13 -56.46 -53.11 -13.66
N GLN A 14 -56.74 -51.91 -14.18
CA GLN A 14 -58.03 -51.55 -14.81
C GLN A 14 -57.87 -51.07 -16.27
N LEU A 15 -56.69 -51.28 -16.85
CA LEU A 15 -56.32 -50.81 -18.20
C LEU A 15 -56.20 -51.97 -19.21
N LEU A 16 -56.94 -53.07 -19.00
CA LEU A 16 -56.88 -54.25 -19.86
C LEU A 16 -58.24 -54.91 -20.19
N VAL A 17 -59.37 -54.19 -20.02
CA VAL A 17 -60.73 -54.74 -20.35
C VAL A 17 -61.58 -53.80 -21.22
N ILE A 18 -61.05 -52.70 -21.76
CA ILE A 18 -61.73 -51.93 -22.82
C ILE A 18 -60.81 -51.86 -24.04
N PHE A 19 -60.50 -53.04 -24.59
CA PHE A 19 -59.82 -53.20 -25.88
C PHE A 19 -60.61 -54.09 -26.85
N LEU A 20 -61.94 -54.18 -26.65
CA LEU A 20 -62.85 -54.97 -27.48
C LEU A 20 -64.16 -54.23 -27.81
N PHE A 21 -64.04 -52.95 -28.16
CA PHE A 21 -64.96 -52.28 -29.09
C PHE A 21 -64.15 -51.50 -30.12
N LEU A 22 -63.25 -52.21 -30.82
CA LEU A 22 -62.91 -51.87 -32.19
C LEU A 22 -64.15 -52.19 -33.04
N SER A 23 -65.16 -51.32 -32.99
CA SER A 23 -66.04 -51.16 -34.14
C SER A 23 -65.17 -50.58 -35.25
N PRO A 24 -65.24 -51.11 -36.48
CA PRO A 24 -64.57 -50.47 -37.59
C PRO A 24 -65.13 -49.06 -37.68
N LEU A 25 -64.24 -48.05 -37.68
CA LEU A 25 -64.53 -46.71 -38.17
C LEU A 25 -65.09 -46.88 -39.58
N SER A 26 -66.40 -47.04 -39.61
CA SER A 26 -67.19 -47.25 -40.80
C SER A 26 -67.23 -45.87 -41.43
N PHE A 27 -66.40 -45.67 -42.45
CA PHE A 27 -66.45 -44.57 -43.42
C PHE A 27 -67.28 -43.37 -42.94
N VAL A 28 -66.68 -42.50 -42.12
CA VAL A 28 -67.01 -41.08 -42.20
C VAL A 28 -66.86 -40.74 -43.68
N LYS A 29 -67.89 -40.13 -44.30
CA LYS A 29 -67.86 -39.73 -45.71
C LYS A 29 -66.68 -38.79 -45.89
N ALA A 30 -65.53 -39.36 -46.24
CA ALA A 30 -64.32 -38.63 -46.45
C ALA A 30 -64.50 -37.84 -47.74
N GLN A 31 -64.78 -36.55 -47.56
CA GLN A 31 -64.75 -35.51 -48.58
C GLN A 31 -65.93 -35.54 -49.56
N SER A 32 -66.60 -34.39 -49.72
CA SER A 32 -67.36 -34.08 -50.92
C SER A 32 -66.40 -34.09 -52.13
N PRO A 33 -66.90 -34.22 -53.37
CA PRO A 33 -66.08 -34.17 -54.59
C PRO A 33 -65.19 -32.91 -54.73
N SER A 34 -65.38 -31.90 -53.87
CA SER A 34 -64.74 -30.58 -53.89
C SER A 34 -63.52 -30.39 -52.97
N ASN A 35 -63.02 -31.43 -52.28
CA ASN A 35 -61.84 -31.36 -51.37
C ASN A 35 -62.00 -30.44 -50.12
N CYS A 36 -63.22 -30.12 -49.69
CA CYS A 36 -63.50 -29.29 -48.51
C CYS A 36 -63.49 -30.11 -47.21
N LEU A 37 -63.04 -29.51 -46.08
CA LEU A 37 -63.19 -30.10 -44.75
C LEU A 37 -64.67 -30.02 -44.33
N SER A 38 -65.29 -31.16 -44.03
CA SER A 38 -66.68 -31.21 -43.56
C SER A 38 -66.81 -30.72 -42.12
N THR A 39 -68.01 -30.34 -41.73
CA THR A 39 -68.36 -29.99 -40.34
C THR A 39 -67.93 -31.03 -39.30
N GLU A 40 -68.16 -32.32 -39.58
CA GLU A 40 -67.75 -33.44 -38.72
C GLU A 40 -66.22 -33.49 -38.50
N ILE A 41 -65.43 -33.28 -39.56
CA ILE A 41 -63.97 -33.32 -39.48
C ILE A 41 -63.43 -32.10 -38.71
N LEU A 42 -64.04 -30.93 -38.90
CA LEU A 42 -63.67 -29.71 -38.16
C LEU A 42 -63.92 -29.86 -36.66
N GLN A 43 -65.00 -30.52 -36.26
CA GLN A 43 -65.25 -30.83 -34.84
C GLN A 43 -64.20 -31.79 -34.27
N VAL A 44 -63.81 -32.82 -35.04
CA VAL A 44 -62.72 -33.73 -34.66
C VAL A 44 -61.41 -32.96 -34.50
N ILE A 45 -61.03 -32.13 -35.47
CA ILE A 45 -59.81 -31.31 -35.42
C ILE A 45 -59.79 -30.40 -34.19
N TYR A 46 -60.91 -29.74 -33.88
CA TYR A 46 -61.00 -28.84 -32.74
C TYR A 46 -60.74 -29.53 -31.39
N GLN A 47 -61.22 -30.78 -31.24
CA GLN A 47 -61.17 -31.53 -29.99
C GLN A 47 -59.86 -32.27 -29.72
N HIS A 48 -58.95 -32.32 -30.68
CA HIS A 48 -57.69 -33.05 -30.55
C HIS A 48 -56.51 -32.11 -30.25
N ASP A 49 -55.52 -32.64 -29.54
CA ASP A 49 -54.25 -31.95 -29.32
C ASP A 49 -53.56 -31.66 -30.67
N VAL A 50 -53.01 -30.46 -30.79
CA VAL A 50 -52.28 -29.95 -31.97
C VAL A 50 -51.21 -30.94 -32.45
N ASP A 51 -50.53 -31.62 -31.52
CA ASP A 51 -49.47 -32.59 -31.83
C ASP A 51 -49.99 -33.87 -32.50
N HIS A 52 -51.26 -34.23 -32.30
CA HIS A 52 -51.90 -35.41 -32.91
C HIS A 52 -52.63 -35.08 -34.23
N LEU A 53 -52.75 -33.81 -34.60
CA LEU A 53 -53.44 -33.40 -35.82
C LEU A 53 -52.74 -33.87 -37.10
N ASP A 54 -51.44 -34.12 -37.05
CA ASP A 54 -50.71 -34.64 -38.21
C ASP A 54 -51.22 -36.04 -38.61
N GLU A 55 -51.70 -36.85 -37.66
CA GLU A 55 -52.26 -38.18 -37.92
C GLU A 55 -53.69 -38.09 -38.49
N ILE A 56 -54.47 -37.11 -38.03
CA ILE A 56 -55.85 -36.85 -38.49
C ILE A 56 -55.85 -36.25 -39.90
N LEU A 57 -54.87 -35.41 -40.20
CA LEU A 57 -54.75 -34.68 -41.47
C LEU A 57 -53.96 -35.45 -42.56
N SER A 58 -53.36 -36.61 -42.22
CA SER A 58 -52.52 -37.42 -43.13
C SER A 58 -53.12 -38.80 -43.44
N PRO A 59 -54.29 -38.89 -44.12
CA PRO A 59 -54.31 -38.70 -45.57
C PRO A 59 -55.61 -38.07 -46.13
N PRO A 60 -55.63 -37.29 -47.24
CA PRO A 60 -54.55 -36.82 -48.11
C PRO A 60 -54.40 -35.26 -48.12
N LYS A 61 -53.21 -34.77 -48.49
CA LYS A 61 -52.92 -33.40 -48.96
C LYS A 61 -52.81 -32.25 -47.93
N TRP A 62 -52.56 -32.47 -46.63
CA TRP A 62 -52.23 -31.36 -45.72
C TRP A 62 -50.79 -31.48 -45.19
N ILE A 63 -50.03 -30.38 -45.19
CA ILE A 63 -48.66 -30.31 -44.65
C ILE A 63 -48.58 -29.20 -43.62
N ARG A 64 -47.97 -29.49 -42.46
CA ARG A 64 -47.61 -28.48 -41.46
C ARG A 64 -46.51 -27.57 -42.02
N ILE A 65 -46.76 -26.27 -42.13
CA ILE A 65 -45.84 -25.30 -42.76
C ILE A 65 -45.14 -24.39 -41.76
N SER A 66 -45.71 -24.14 -40.57
CA SER A 66 -45.07 -23.33 -39.53
C SER A 66 -45.58 -23.65 -38.14
N GLN A 67 -44.74 -23.37 -37.15
CA GLN A 67 -45.09 -23.35 -35.73
C GLN A 67 -44.37 -22.17 -35.09
N THR A 68 -45.14 -21.23 -34.53
CA THR A 68 -44.62 -19.98 -33.95
C THR A 68 -44.95 -19.95 -32.46
N GLU A 69 -43.91 -19.88 -31.63
CA GLU A 69 -44.06 -19.69 -30.19
C GLU A 69 -44.42 -18.23 -29.90
N LYS A 70 -45.55 -18.01 -29.21
CA LYS A 70 -46.03 -16.68 -28.73
C LYS A 70 -46.52 -15.72 -29.82
N GLN A 71 -47.52 -16.12 -30.58
CA GLN A 71 -48.30 -15.22 -31.41
C GLN A 71 -49.34 -14.46 -30.58
N GLN A 72 -49.35 -13.13 -30.68
CA GLN A 72 -50.36 -12.30 -30.03
C GLN A 72 -51.61 -12.18 -30.89
N LEU A 73 -52.76 -12.52 -30.33
CA LEU A 73 -54.08 -12.32 -30.93
C LEU A 73 -54.88 -11.33 -30.09
N ILE A 74 -55.62 -10.46 -30.77
CA ILE A 74 -56.55 -9.53 -30.14
C ILE A 74 -57.95 -10.13 -30.27
N PHE A 75 -58.59 -10.42 -29.15
CA PHE A 75 -60.00 -10.75 -29.08
C PHE A 75 -60.71 -9.59 -28.37
N ASP A 76 -61.63 -8.93 -29.07
CA ASP A 76 -62.23 -7.66 -28.68
C ASP A 76 -61.17 -6.59 -28.37
N ASN A 77 -60.90 -6.33 -27.07
CA ASN A 77 -59.92 -5.36 -26.59
C ASN A 77 -58.71 -6.00 -25.90
N ASP A 78 -58.68 -7.32 -25.76
CA ASP A 78 -57.67 -8.04 -25.00
C ASP A 78 -56.69 -8.78 -25.90
N THR A 79 -55.40 -8.63 -25.60
CA THR A 79 -54.34 -9.33 -26.31
C THR A 79 -53.93 -10.58 -25.53
N VAL A 80 -54.07 -11.75 -26.15
CA VAL A 80 -53.65 -13.03 -25.56
C VAL A 80 -52.56 -13.64 -26.43
N SER A 81 -51.61 -14.33 -25.81
CA SER A 81 -50.52 -15.00 -26.52
C SER A 81 -50.77 -16.50 -26.63
N TYR A 82 -50.70 -17.01 -27.85
CA TYR A 82 -50.90 -18.42 -28.18
C TYR A 82 -49.69 -18.98 -28.92
N ARG A 83 -49.55 -20.30 -28.93
CA ARG A 83 -48.71 -20.98 -29.91
C ARG A 83 -49.53 -21.14 -31.20
N GLU A 84 -49.04 -20.61 -32.32
CA GLU A 84 -49.70 -20.77 -33.62
C GLU A 84 -49.06 -21.92 -34.37
N THR A 85 -49.87 -22.88 -34.83
CA THR A 85 -49.44 -23.93 -35.77
C THR A 85 -50.28 -23.83 -37.04
N VAL A 86 -49.62 -23.87 -38.20
CA VAL A 86 -50.26 -23.67 -39.50
C VAL A 86 -50.05 -24.89 -40.40
N TRP A 87 -51.15 -25.38 -40.98
CA TRP A 87 -51.16 -26.39 -42.02
C TRP A 87 -51.69 -25.81 -43.33
N GLN A 88 -51.12 -26.27 -44.43
CA GLN A 88 -51.49 -25.89 -45.80
C GLN A 88 -51.90 -27.10 -46.61
N PHE A 89 -52.93 -26.93 -47.43
CA PHE A 89 -53.36 -27.94 -48.40
C PHE A 89 -52.43 -27.99 -49.62
N THR A 90 -51.88 -29.15 -49.96
CA THR A 90 -50.76 -29.34 -50.91
C THR A 90 -51.13 -29.19 -52.37
N MET A 91 -52.41 -29.17 -52.73
CA MET A 91 -52.86 -29.02 -54.12
C MET A 91 -53.38 -27.63 -54.45
N SER A 92 -53.24 -26.65 -53.56
CA SER A 92 -53.59 -25.25 -53.85
C SER A 92 -52.42 -24.32 -53.53
N PHE A 93 -52.16 -23.37 -54.44
CA PHE A 93 -51.28 -22.24 -54.16
C PHE A 93 -52.07 -21.24 -53.29
N ASN A 94 -51.91 -21.34 -51.98
CA ASN A 94 -52.32 -20.38 -50.93
C ASN A 94 -53.80 -20.27 -50.50
N TYR A 95 -54.75 -21.03 -51.06
CA TYR A 95 -56.17 -20.76 -50.77
C TYR A 95 -56.77 -21.51 -49.58
N ILE A 96 -56.12 -22.56 -49.08
CA ILE A 96 -56.64 -23.32 -47.93
C ILE A 96 -55.56 -23.44 -46.85
N LEU A 97 -55.76 -22.73 -45.74
CA LEU A 97 -54.86 -22.70 -44.59
C LEU A 97 -55.65 -22.99 -43.32
N LEU A 98 -55.18 -23.94 -42.52
CA LEU A 98 -55.69 -24.24 -41.20
C LEU A 98 -54.68 -23.71 -40.18
N LYS A 99 -55.11 -22.80 -39.33
CA LYS A 99 -54.35 -22.27 -38.21
C LYS A 99 -54.98 -22.77 -36.92
N MET A 100 -54.17 -23.38 -36.07
CA MET A 100 -54.54 -23.70 -34.69
C MET A 100 -53.77 -22.77 -33.77
N TYR A 101 -54.49 -22.11 -32.86
CA TYR A 101 -53.89 -21.36 -31.76
C TYR A 101 -54.13 -22.14 -30.48
N ASP A 102 -53.06 -22.57 -29.83
CA ASP A 102 -53.14 -23.39 -28.64
C ASP A 102 -52.46 -22.71 -27.45
N ASN A 103 -53.01 -22.98 -26.26
CA ASN A 103 -52.50 -22.51 -24.98
C ASN A 103 -52.69 -23.64 -23.97
N PRO A 104 -51.62 -24.16 -23.33
CA PRO A 104 -51.71 -25.31 -22.44
C PRO A 104 -52.79 -25.17 -21.37
N GLY A 105 -53.70 -26.15 -21.31
CA GLY A 105 -54.81 -26.17 -20.35
C GLY A 105 -56.11 -25.52 -20.83
N PHE A 106 -56.17 -25.02 -22.07
CA PHE A 106 -57.36 -24.45 -22.68
C PHE A 106 -57.67 -25.10 -24.04
N ASN A 107 -58.90 -24.97 -24.53
CA ASN A 107 -59.27 -25.42 -25.87
C ASN A 107 -58.53 -24.64 -26.95
N ASN A 108 -58.24 -25.31 -28.05
CA ASN A 108 -57.63 -24.70 -29.22
C ASN A 108 -58.59 -23.67 -29.86
N ILE A 109 -58.04 -22.70 -30.57
CA ILE A 109 -58.81 -21.85 -31.48
C ILE A 109 -58.45 -22.25 -32.89
N MET A 110 -59.46 -22.62 -33.68
CA MET A 110 -59.26 -23.07 -35.04
C MET A 110 -59.68 -21.99 -36.02
N LYS A 111 -58.77 -21.53 -36.86
CA LYS A 111 -59.06 -20.62 -37.98
C LYS A 111 -58.74 -21.29 -39.30
N LEU A 112 -59.73 -21.41 -40.17
CA LEU A 112 -59.62 -21.97 -41.49
C LEU A 112 -59.83 -20.86 -42.54
N SER A 113 -58.80 -20.55 -43.33
CA SER A 113 -58.93 -19.74 -44.54
C SER A 113 -59.22 -20.68 -45.71
N ILE A 114 -60.28 -20.43 -46.48
CA ILE A 114 -60.80 -21.32 -47.52
C ILE A 114 -61.19 -20.54 -48.79
N ASN A 115 -61.49 -21.26 -49.87
CA ASN A 115 -62.07 -20.67 -51.08
C ASN A 115 -63.61 -20.53 -50.97
N GLU A 116 -64.20 -19.79 -51.91
CA GLU A 116 -65.65 -19.52 -51.96
C GLU A 116 -66.49 -20.79 -52.01
N GLU A 117 -66.10 -21.79 -52.83
CA GLU A 117 -66.83 -23.06 -52.96
C GLU A 117 -66.92 -23.81 -51.63
N CYS A 118 -65.79 -23.98 -50.94
CA CYS A 118 -65.77 -24.65 -49.64
C CYS A 118 -66.47 -23.84 -48.55
N TYR A 119 -66.36 -22.51 -48.60
CA TYR A 119 -67.07 -21.64 -47.67
C TYR A 119 -68.58 -21.81 -47.79
N GLN A 120 -69.13 -21.80 -49.01
CA GLN A 120 -70.57 -21.95 -49.23
C GLN A 120 -71.09 -23.33 -48.80
N ILE A 121 -70.34 -24.41 -49.08
CA ILE A 121 -70.69 -25.76 -48.64
C ILE A 121 -70.70 -25.83 -47.11
N LEU A 122 -69.62 -25.37 -46.46
CA LEU A 122 -69.49 -25.42 -45.01
C LEU A 122 -70.55 -24.54 -44.33
N PHE A 123 -70.82 -23.35 -44.87
CA PHE A 123 -71.85 -22.44 -44.38
C PHE A 123 -73.24 -23.06 -44.46
N GLN A 124 -73.57 -23.77 -45.55
CA GLN A 124 -74.85 -24.49 -45.70
C GLN A 124 -74.97 -25.66 -44.71
N GLU A 125 -73.91 -26.44 -44.50
CA GLU A 125 -73.88 -27.52 -43.50
C GLU A 125 -74.13 -26.97 -42.08
N PHE A 126 -73.48 -25.85 -41.74
CA PHE A 126 -73.67 -25.15 -40.46
C PHE A 126 -75.08 -24.58 -40.31
N THR A 127 -75.62 -23.91 -41.34
CA THR A 127 -76.96 -23.33 -41.31
C THR A 127 -78.05 -24.39 -41.17
N THR A 128 -77.82 -25.59 -41.71
CA THR A 128 -78.74 -26.74 -41.56
C THR A 128 -78.74 -27.26 -40.12
N SER A 129 -77.57 -27.27 -39.47
CA SER A 129 -77.38 -27.79 -38.11
C SER A 129 -77.74 -26.76 -37.02
N TYR A 130 -77.54 -25.48 -37.33
CA TYR A 130 -77.71 -24.34 -36.42
C TYR A 130 -78.47 -23.21 -37.14
N PRO A 131 -79.81 -23.29 -37.18
CA PRO A 131 -80.63 -22.31 -37.89
C PRO A 131 -80.60 -20.96 -37.17
N ASN A 132 -80.53 -19.87 -37.95
CA ASN A 132 -80.50 -18.46 -37.52
C ASN A 132 -79.14 -17.93 -37.02
N PRO A 133 -78.10 -17.85 -37.88
CA PRO A 133 -76.87 -17.13 -37.55
C PRO A 133 -77.14 -15.64 -37.30
N ILE A 134 -76.36 -15.05 -36.40
CA ILE A 134 -76.36 -13.60 -36.16
C ILE A 134 -75.47 -12.97 -37.22
N ALA A 135 -76.06 -12.21 -38.14
CA ALA A 135 -75.32 -11.48 -39.16
C ALA A 135 -74.87 -10.12 -38.62
N SER A 136 -73.59 -9.81 -38.79
CA SER A 136 -73.01 -8.48 -38.54
C SER A 136 -72.20 -8.01 -39.73
N GLN A 137 -72.38 -6.74 -40.10
CA GLN A 137 -71.58 -6.06 -41.10
C GLN A 137 -70.60 -5.16 -40.36
N THR A 138 -69.31 -5.49 -40.41
CA THR A 138 -68.28 -4.75 -39.66
C THR A 138 -67.83 -3.49 -40.40
N ASP A 139 -67.78 -3.54 -41.74
CA ASP A 139 -67.49 -2.43 -42.66
C ASP A 139 -68.16 -2.72 -44.03
N ASP A 140 -68.15 -1.75 -44.97
CA ASP A 140 -68.78 -1.88 -46.31
C ASP A 140 -68.34 -3.14 -47.09
N ASN A 141 -67.15 -3.66 -46.77
CA ASN A 141 -66.49 -4.75 -47.48
C ASN A 141 -66.43 -6.08 -46.72
N THR A 142 -66.90 -6.15 -45.46
CA THR A 142 -66.77 -7.36 -44.63
C THR A 142 -68.12 -7.79 -44.04
N SER A 143 -68.52 -9.02 -44.36
CA SER A 143 -69.71 -9.69 -43.83
C SER A 143 -69.31 -10.78 -42.85
N THR A 144 -69.93 -10.81 -41.68
CA THR A 144 -69.66 -11.82 -40.64
C THR A 144 -70.95 -12.49 -40.20
N PHE A 145 -70.89 -13.80 -39.96
CA PHE A 145 -72.01 -14.60 -39.48
C PHE A 145 -71.57 -15.41 -38.27
N LEU A 146 -72.15 -15.13 -37.11
CA LEU A 146 -71.90 -15.82 -35.86
C LEU A 146 -72.94 -16.94 -35.66
N PHE A 147 -72.45 -18.14 -35.41
CA PHE A 147 -73.23 -19.31 -35.01
C PHE A 147 -72.92 -19.64 -33.55
N GLU A 148 -73.89 -19.41 -32.67
CA GLU A 148 -73.83 -19.80 -31.26
C GLU A 148 -74.34 -21.25 -31.13
N MET A 149 -73.44 -22.22 -31.13
CA MET A 149 -73.83 -23.64 -31.11
C MET A 149 -74.15 -24.10 -29.69
N THR A 150 -73.30 -23.72 -28.74
CA THR A 150 -73.46 -23.98 -27.31
C THR A 150 -72.79 -22.83 -26.53
N PRO A 151 -73.02 -22.70 -25.21
CA PRO A 151 -72.30 -21.71 -24.39
C PRO A 151 -70.78 -21.78 -24.50
N ASN A 152 -70.22 -22.95 -24.85
CA ASN A 152 -68.78 -23.21 -24.90
C ASN A 152 -68.24 -23.40 -26.33
N SER A 153 -69.04 -23.09 -27.36
CA SER A 153 -68.63 -23.31 -28.74
C SER A 153 -69.34 -22.36 -29.70
N ASN A 154 -68.57 -21.47 -30.31
CA ASN A 154 -69.02 -20.53 -31.32
C ASN A 154 -68.25 -20.75 -32.62
N ALA A 155 -68.93 -20.50 -33.74
CA ALA A 155 -68.31 -20.45 -35.05
C ALA A 155 -68.60 -19.09 -35.71
N ILE A 156 -67.58 -18.45 -36.28
CA ILE A 156 -67.72 -17.22 -37.05
C ILE A 156 -67.29 -17.51 -38.48
N PHE A 157 -68.18 -17.21 -39.42
CA PHE A 157 -67.87 -17.15 -40.83
C PHE A 157 -67.64 -15.70 -41.23
N THR A 158 -66.57 -15.43 -41.96
CA THR A 158 -66.23 -14.10 -42.44
C THR A 158 -65.98 -14.13 -43.93
N GLU A 159 -66.66 -13.26 -44.65
CA GLU A 159 -66.42 -12.95 -46.05
C GLU A 159 -65.93 -11.50 -46.14
N ARG A 160 -64.74 -11.31 -46.70
CA ARG A 160 -64.16 -9.99 -46.96
C ARG A 160 -63.94 -9.81 -48.46
N VAL A 161 -64.44 -8.71 -49.01
CA VAL A 161 -64.35 -8.37 -50.44
C VAL A 161 -63.56 -7.07 -50.59
N ASP A 162 -62.30 -7.19 -50.99
CA ASP A 162 -61.46 -6.05 -51.37
C ASP A 162 -61.46 -5.90 -52.91
N GLU A 163 -61.04 -4.74 -53.44
CA GLU A 163 -61.12 -4.41 -54.88
C GLU A 163 -60.44 -5.46 -55.80
N GLU A 164 -59.44 -6.19 -55.29
CA GLU A 164 -58.65 -7.18 -56.03
C GLU A 164 -58.76 -8.62 -55.49
N SER A 165 -59.45 -8.86 -54.36
CA SER A 165 -59.48 -10.20 -53.75
C SER A 165 -60.69 -10.45 -52.85
N LYS A 166 -61.10 -11.72 -52.76
CA LYS A 166 -62.06 -12.18 -51.76
C LYS A 166 -61.37 -13.12 -50.77
N GLU A 167 -61.54 -12.87 -49.48
CA GLU A 167 -61.06 -13.75 -48.41
C GLU A 167 -62.25 -14.38 -47.68
N PHE A 168 -62.22 -15.69 -47.54
CA PHE A 168 -63.23 -16.45 -46.79
C PHE A 168 -62.56 -17.15 -45.62
N THR A 169 -63.04 -16.88 -44.41
CA THR A 169 -62.52 -17.51 -43.21
C THR A 169 -63.62 -18.08 -42.33
N PHE A 170 -63.26 -19.14 -41.63
CA PHE A 170 -64.07 -19.82 -40.64
C PHE A 170 -63.26 -19.89 -39.34
N LEU A 171 -63.81 -19.39 -38.25
CA LEU A 171 -63.20 -19.39 -36.93
C LEU A 171 -64.07 -20.21 -35.98
N TYR A 172 -63.50 -21.16 -35.26
CA TYR A 172 -64.20 -21.98 -34.27
C TYR A 172 -63.47 -21.89 -32.94
N PHE A 173 -64.21 -21.54 -31.87
CA PHE A 173 -63.62 -21.24 -30.56
C PHE A 173 -64.61 -21.38 -29.40
N ASN A 174 -64.08 -21.47 -28.18
CA ASN A 174 -64.85 -21.39 -26.94
C ASN A 174 -64.83 -19.94 -26.40
N PRO A 175 -65.94 -19.19 -26.46
CA PRO A 175 -65.98 -17.78 -26.06
C PRO A 175 -65.72 -17.59 -24.56
N THR A 176 -66.17 -18.51 -23.70
CA THR A 176 -65.98 -18.42 -22.25
C THR A 176 -64.51 -18.57 -21.88
N GLU A 177 -63.83 -19.56 -22.45
CA GLU A 177 -62.39 -19.77 -22.18
C GLU A 177 -61.51 -18.67 -22.73
N ILE A 178 -61.85 -18.06 -23.88
CA ILE A 178 -61.11 -16.89 -24.38
C ILE A 178 -61.22 -15.73 -23.39
N SER A 179 -62.40 -15.45 -22.85
CA SER A 179 -62.60 -14.39 -21.85
C SER A 179 -61.83 -14.67 -20.55
N GLU A 180 -61.83 -15.93 -20.09
CA GLU A 180 -61.04 -16.34 -18.92
C GLU A 180 -59.53 -16.19 -19.15
N GLN A 181 -59.02 -16.60 -20.32
CA GLN A 181 -57.61 -16.44 -20.69
C GLN A 181 -57.20 -14.97 -20.77
N ALA A 182 -58.04 -14.12 -21.37
CA ALA A 182 -57.82 -12.68 -21.43
C ALA A 182 -57.70 -12.06 -20.03
N LYS A 183 -58.61 -12.42 -19.13
CA LYS A 183 -58.58 -11.98 -17.72
C LYS A 183 -57.31 -12.43 -17.01
N LEU A 184 -56.94 -13.70 -17.11
CA LEU A 184 -55.72 -14.25 -16.50
C LEU A 184 -54.45 -13.56 -17.03
N TYR A 185 -54.41 -13.28 -18.32
CA TYR A 185 -53.29 -12.55 -18.92
C TYR A 185 -53.17 -11.13 -18.39
N GLN A 186 -54.29 -10.39 -18.27
CA GLN A 186 -54.30 -9.06 -17.67
C GLN A 186 -53.85 -9.09 -16.20
N GLU A 187 -54.36 -10.02 -15.40
CA GLU A 187 -53.98 -10.19 -14.00
C GLU A 187 -52.47 -10.46 -13.85
N ASN A 188 -51.92 -11.34 -14.69
CA ASN A 188 -50.48 -11.62 -14.71
C ASN A 188 -49.65 -10.40 -15.13
N LYS A 189 -50.11 -9.62 -16.11
CA LYS A 189 -49.43 -8.39 -16.53
C LYS A 189 -49.43 -7.33 -15.44
N ILE A 190 -50.55 -7.15 -14.74
CA ILE A 190 -50.65 -6.25 -13.57
C ILE A 190 -49.67 -6.71 -12.49
N LYS A 191 -49.66 -7.99 -12.16
CA LYS A 191 -48.75 -8.58 -11.18
C LYS A 191 -47.29 -8.33 -11.53
N GLN A 192 -46.88 -8.51 -12.79
CA GLN A 192 -45.53 -8.21 -13.25
C GLN A 192 -45.17 -6.72 -13.08
N ILE A 193 -46.10 -5.81 -13.38
CA ILE A 193 -45.90 -4.36 -13.20
C ILE A 193 -45.76 -4.03 -11.70
N GLU A 194 -46.56 -4.64 -10.83
CA GLU A 194 -46.47 -4.45 -9.38
C GLU A 194 -45.15 -4.97 -8.82
N GLU A 195 -44.69 -6.15 -9.26
CA GLU A 195 -43.39 -6.71 -8.91
C GLU A 195 -42.24 -5.79 -9.33
N GLN A 196 -42.29 -5.23 -10.55
CA GLN A 196 -41.30 -4.25 -11.03
C GLN A 196 -41.30 -2.97 -10.18
N LYS A 197 -42.48 -2.42 -9.86
CA LYS A 197 -42.61 -1.24 -9.00
C LYS A 197 -42.05 -1.50 -7.60
N LEU A 198 -42.29 -2.69 -7.03
CA LEU A 198 -41.77 -3.07 -5.73
C LEU A 198 -40.24 -3.20 -5.75
N GLN A 199 -39.68 -3.82 -6.78
CA GLN A 199 -38.22 -3.90 -6.96
C GLN A 199 -37.60 -2.51 -7.05
N GLU A 200 -38.21 -1.61 -7.82
CA GLU A 200 -37.75 -0.23 -7.96
C GLU A 200 -37.82 0.54 -6.63
N ALA A 201 -38.93 0.43 -5.90
CA ALA A 201 -39.10 1.08 -4.59
C ALA A 201 -38.06 0.58 -3.57
N ASN A 202 -37.81 -0.74 -3.55
CA ASN A 202 -36.79 -1.34 -2.69
C ASN A 202 -35.38 -0.85 -3.04
N PHE A 203 -35.06 -0.71 -4.33
CA PHE A 203 -33.79 -0.15 -4.77
C PHE A 203 -33.61 1.31 -4.31
N LEU A 204 -34.61 2.16 -4.55
CA LEU A 204 -34.57 3.57 -4.14
C LEU A 204 -34.46 3.73 -2.62
N TYR A 205 -35.16 2.89 -1.85
CA TYR A 205 -35.05 2.86 -0.40
C TYR A 205 -33.62 2.56 0.07
N ARG A 206 -32.97 1.54 -0.52
CA ARG A 206 -31.57 1.20 -0.21
C ARG A 206 -30.61 2.32 -0.57
N LEU A 207 -30.84 2.98 -1.70
CA LEU A 207 -30.05 4.13 -2.15
C LEU A 207 -30.11 5.27 -1.12
N GLN A 208 -31.33 5.63 -0.70
CA GLN A 208 -31.54 6.68 0.29
C GLN A 208 -30.96 6.32 1.66
N LEU A 209 -31.11 5.06 2.09
CA LEU A 209 -30.52 4.58 3.34
C LEU A 209 -28.97 4.62 3.28
N SER A 210 -28.38 4.23 2.14
CA SER A 210 -26.94 4.37 1.92
C SER A 210 -26.49 5.83 2.05
N ASP A 211 -27.23 6.78 1.48
CA ASP A 211 -26.89 8.21 1.58
C ASP A 211 -26.94 8.69 3.02
N SER A 212 -27.98 8.34 3.77
CA SER A 212 -28.10 8.70 5.19
C SER A 212 -26.95 8.11 6.02
N LEU A 213 -26.55 6.86 5.74
CA LEU A 213 -25.42 6.20 6.41
C LEU A 213 -24.08 6.86 6.06
N TYR A 214 -23.92 7.28 4.80
CA TYR A 214 -22.75 8.03 4.34
C TYR A 214 -22.62 9.37 5.06
N GLU A 215 -23.71 10.13 5.21
CA GLU A 215 -23.73 11.42 5.89
C GLU A 215 -23.30 11.35 7.37
N ILE A 216 -23.63 10.25 8.06
CA ILE A 216 -23.22 10.03 9.45
C ILE A 216 -21.87 9.32 9.60
N GLY A 217 -21.15 9.06 8.49
CA GLY A 217 -19.82 8.45 8.48
C GLY A 217 -19.78 6.93 8.63
N GLU A 218 -20.92 6.24 8.56
CA GLU A 218 -21.06 4.78 8.65
C GLU A 218 -20.87 4.12 7.28
N PHE A 219 -19.69 4.31 6.69
CA PHE A 219 -19.41 4.02 5.29
C PHE A 219 -19.55 2.52 4.92
N GLU A 220 -19.17 1.60 5.79
CA GLU A 220 -19.32 0.15 5.53
C GLU A 220 -20.79 -0.27 5.49
N LYS A 221 -21.61 0.30 6.37
CA LYS A 221 -23.05 0.04 6.37
C LYS A 221 -23.68 0.65 5.12
N ALA A 222 -23.26 1.85 4.72
CA ALA A 222 -23.68 2.47 3.46
C ALA A 222 -23.35 1.57 2.27
N PHE A 223 -22.10 1.10 2.19
CA PHE A 223 -21.64 0.21 1.13
C PHE A 223 -22.44 -1.11 1.09
N SER A 224 -22.72 -1.71 2.24
CA SER A 224 -23.53 -2.93 2.33
C SER A 224 -24.93 -2.78 1.74
N GLN A 225 -25.56 -1.60 1.88
CA GLN A 225 -26.86 -1.32 1.24
C GLN A 225 -26.75 -1.31 -0.28
N LEU A 226 -25.66 -0.77 -0.84
CA LEU A 226 -25.39 -0.75 -2.28
C LEU A 226 -25.00 -2.12 -2.82
N ASP A 227 -24.23 -2.92 -2.08
CA ASP A 227 -23.82 -4.26 -2.51
C ASP A 227 -25.00 -5.24 -2.59
N SER A 228 -25.99 -5.04 -1.72
CA SER A 228 -27.24 -5.82 -1.70
C SER A 228 -28.31 -5.31 -2.68
N ALA A 229 -28.02 -4.25 -3.44
CA ALA A 229 -28.97 -3.62 -4.34
C ALA A 229 -28.82 -4.12 -5.79
N PHE A 230 -29.95 -4.47 -6.42
CA PHE A 230 -30.00 -4.79 -7.84
C PHE A 230 -30.52 -3.56 -8.60
N PRO A 231 -29.68 -2.81 -9.33
CA PRO A 231 -30.10 -1.58 -9.98
C PRO A 231 -30.99 -1.87 -11.20
N PRO A 232 -32.18 -1.24 -11.29
CA PRO A 232 -32.89 -1.14 -12.55
C PRO A 232 -32.04 -0.37 -13.57
N GLN A 233 -32.14 -0.72 -14.86
CA GLN A 233 -31.31 -0.15 -15.93
C GLN A 233 -31.27 1.39 -15.93
N LYS A 234 -32.40 2.03 -15.60
CA LYS A 234 -32.50 3.51 -15.53
C LYS A 234 -31.70 4.18 -14.40
N TYR A 235 -31.24 3.41 -13.41
CA TYR A 235 -30.50 3.91 -12.24
C TYR A 235 -29.06 3.40 -12.16
N GLU A 236 -28.60 2.67 -13.17
CA GLU A 236 -27.30 1.99 -13.16
C GLU A 236 -26.12 2.96 -13.06
N GLU A 237 -26.19 4.10 -13.75
CA GLU A 237 -25.18 5.15 -13.67
C GLU A 237 -25.08 5.74 -12.25
N ILE A 238 -26.21 6.17 -11.68
CA ILE A 238 -26.28 6.75 -10.33
C ILE A 238 -25.80 5.74 -9.28
N TYR A 239 -26.16 4.46 -9.45
CA TYR A 239 -25.68 3.37 -8.61
C TYR A 239 -24.15 3.28 -8.61
N HIS A 240 -23.53 3.25 -9.78
CA HIS A 240 -22.08 3.15 -9.91
C HIS A 240 -21.35 4.39 -9.38
N GLU A 241 -21.89 5.59 -9.60
CA GLU A 241 -21.33 6.83 -9.03
C GLU A 241 -21.35 6.81 -7.51
N LYS A 242 -22.51 6.51 -6.90
CA LYS A 242 -22.64 6.44 -5.43
C LYS A 242 -21.75 5.37 -4.83
N ARG A 243 -21.66 4.20 -5.47
CA ARG A 243 -20.76 3.14 -5.03
C ARG A 243 -19.30 3.60 -5.01
N LYS A 244 -18.82 4.24 -6.08
CA LYS A 244 -17.46 4.79 -6.14
C LYS A 244 -17.22 5.85 -5.06
N LEU A 245 -18.20 6.71 -4.78
CA LEU A 245 -18.10 7.73 -3.73
C LEU A 245 -17.92 7.09 -2.34
N VAL A 246 -18.73 6.07 -2.02
CA VAL A 246 -18.62 5.36 -0.74
C VAL A 246 -17.28 4.61 -0.63
N GLU A 247 -16.86 3.91 -1.69
CA GLU A 247 -15.55 3.22 -1.74
C GLU A 247 -14.38 4.18 -1.51
N LEU A 248 -14.44 5.37 -2.14
CA LEU A 248 -13.43 6.41 -1.95
C LEU A 248 -13.42 6.95 -0.52
N ALA A 249 -14.59 7.13 0.11
CA ALA A 249 -14.68 7.59 1.48
C ALA A 249 -14.11 6.57 2.48
N ILE A 250 -14.39 5.27 2.30
CA ILE A 250 -13.78 4.18 3.09
C ILE A 250 -12.26 4.25 2.95
N LYS A 251 -11.76 4.27 1.70
CA LYS A 251 -10.32 4.35 1.42
C LYS A 251 -9.68 5.56 2.10
N ASN A 252 -10.27 6.75 1.97
CA ASN A 252 -9.70 7.97 2.55
C ASN A 252 -9.67 7.95 4.07
N ARG A 253 -10.73 7.42 4.72
CA ARG A 253 -10.77 7.23 6.18
C ARG A 253 -9.69 6.26 6.64
N ASP A 254 -9.55 5.12 5.97
CA ASP A 254 -8.57 4.08 6.35
C ASP A 254 -7.14 4.58 6.16
N VAL A 255 -6.87 5.32 5.08
CA VAL A 255 -5.58 6.01 4.88
C VAL A 255 -5.31 7.00 6.01
N ALA A 256 -6.30 7.80 6.43
CA ALA A 256 -6.13 8.77 7.51
C ALA A 256 -5.82 8.09 8.85
N LEU A 257 -6.52 7.00 9.19
CA LEU A 257 -6.28 6.20 10.40
C LEU A 257 -4.88 5.58 10.40
N LEU A 258 -4.48 4.92 9.31
CA LEU A 258 -3.15 4.34 9.16
C LEU A 258 -2.04 5.39 9.23
N LEU A 259 -2.30 6.60 8.71
CA LEU A 259 -1.36 7.70 8.74
C LEU A 259 -1.16 8.23 10.17
N GLU A 260 -2.23 8.31 10.97
CA GLU A 260 -2.14 8.64 12.38
C GLU A 260 -1.39 7.56 13.18
N GLU A 261 -1.71 6.29 12.95
CA GLU A 261 -1.00 5.14 13.54
C GLU A 261 0.49 5.16 13.22
N GLY A 262 0.84 5.32 11.93
CA GLY A 262 2.22 5.39 11.46
C GLY A 262 3.00 6.53 12.13
N LYS A 263 2.39 7.72 12.23
CA LYS A 263 2.98 8.87 12.94
C LYS A 263 3.15 8.60 14.44
N ASN A 264 2.18 7.95 15.09
CA ASN A 264 2.27 7.58 16.51
C ASN A 264 3.39 6.55 16.76
N PHE A 265 3.54 5.56 15.87
CA PHE A 265 4.64 4.60 15.94
C PHE A 265 6.00 5.26 15.74
N LEU A 266 6.11 6.21 14.81
CA LEU A 266 7.32 7.02 14.62
C LEU A 266 7.68 7.81 15.87
N ALA A 267 6.72 8.50 16.49
CA ALA A 267 6.94 9.25 17.72
C ALA A 267 7.42 8.37 18.88
N LYS A 268 7.07 7.08 18.87
CA LYS A 268 7.50 6.07 19.85
C LYS A 268 8.76 5.30 19.45
N ASN A 269 9.45 5.69 18.37
CA ASN A 269 10.60 4.99 17.79
C ASN A 269 10.32 3.51 17.43
N GLN A 270 9.06 3.16 17.15
CA GLN A 270 8.64 1.80 16.76
C GLN A 270 8.69 1.64 15.24
N PHE A 271 9.89 1.74 14.66
CA PHE A 271 10.08 1.87 13.21
C PHE A 271 9.51 0.71 12.38
N TYR A 272 9.59 -0.54 12.86
CA TYR A 272 9.00 -1.68 12.14
C TYR A 272 7.47 -1.61 12.07
N LYS A 273 6.81 -1.16 13.14
CA LYS A 273 5.34 -0.97 13.13
C LYS A 273 4.94 0.22 12.29
N ALA A 274 5.72 1.31 12.35
CA ALA A 274 5.52 2.46 11.47
C ALA A 274 5.63 2.05 10.00
N LYS A 275 6.64 1.24 9.65
CA LYS A 275 6.83 0.68 8.30
C LYS A 275 5.57 -0.05 7.83
N GLU A 276 5.05 -0.97 8.64
CA GLU A 276 3.84 -1.74 8.31
C GLU A 276 2.62 -0.83 8.06
N SER A 277 2.39 0.19 8.90
CA SER A 277 1.29 1.15 8.70
C SER A 277 1.44 1.93 7.38
N PHE A 278 2.63 2.41 7.05
CA PHE A 278 2.85 3.15 5.79
C PHE A 278 2.82 2.24 4.55
N GLU A 279 3.26 0.99 4.63
CA GLU A 279 3.13 0.00 3.54
C GLU A 279 1.65 -0.31 3.23
N LYS A 280 0.80 -0.40 4.26
CA LYS A 280 -0.66 -0.52 4.09
C LYS A 280 -1.24 0.68 3.37
N ILE A 281 -0.79 1.90 3.67
CA ILE A 281 -1.22 3.11 2.94
C ILE A 281 -0.85 3.01 1.47
N ILE A 282 0.39 2.61 1.13
CA ILE A 282 0.81 2.46 -0.27
C ILE A 282 0.01 1.36 -1.01
N THR A 283 -0.45 0.34 -0.29
CA THR A 283 -1.32 -0.70 -0.85
C THR A 283 -2.72 -0.16 -1.17
N LEU A 284 -3.28 0.72 -0.31
CA LEU A 284 -4.57 1.37 -0.53
C LEU A 284 -4.50 2.52 -1.55
N ASP A 285 -3.42 3.30 -1.52
CA ASP A 285 -3.13 4.43 -2.38
C ASP A 285 -1.65 4.45 -2.80
N SER A 286 -1.37 3.84 -3.94
CA SER A 286 -0.03 3.78 -4.52
C SER A 286 0.54 5.15 -4.90
N SER A 287 -0.28 6.20 -4.96
CA SER A 287 0.13 7.56 -5.30
C SER A 287 0.47 8.43 -4.08
N HIS A 288 0.28 7.93 -2.86
CA HIS A 288 0.43 8.70 -1.63
C HIS A 288 1.90 9.09 -1.32
N LEU A 289 2.31 10.29 -1.77
CA LEU A 289 3.70 10.76 -1.73
C LEU A 289 4.31 10.77 -0.31
N PHE A 290 3.60 11.33 0.66
CA PHE A 290 4.10 11.43 2.04
C PHE A 290 4.44 10.06 2.65
N ALA A 291 3.66 9.03 2.33
CA ALA A 291 3.89 7.68 2.87
C ALA A 291 5.15 7.06 2.26
N LYS A 292 5.41 7.31 0.97
CA LYS A 292 6.65 6.86 0.31
C LYS A 292 7.89 7.52 0.92
N GLU A 293 7.84 8.83 1.15
CA GLU A 293 8.94 9.57 1.77
C GLU A 293 9.24 9.03 3.17
N GLN A 294 8.21 8.82 3.99
CA GLN A 294 8.36 8.26 5.34
C GLN A 294 8.93 6.84 5.32
N LEU A 295 8.54 5.98 4.37
CA LEU A 295 9.11 4.63 4.25
C LEU A 295 10.62 4.66 4.01
N VAL A 296 11.11 5.56 3.14
CA VAL A 296 12.56 5.70 2.87
C VAL A 296 13.32 6.11 4.14
N GLU A 297 12.78 7.05 4.91
CA GLU A 297 13.41 7.47 6.18
C GLU A 297 13.39 6.36 7.23
N ILE A 298 12.29 5.62 7.33
CA ILE A 298 12.14 4.49 8.24
C ILE A 298 13.13 3.38 7.90
N GLU A 299 13.33 3.09 6.62
CA GLU A 299 14.27 2.05 6.17
C GLU A 299 15.70 2.37 6.54
N LYS A 300 16.15 3.62 6.36
CA LYS A 300 17.48 4.08 6.82
C LYS A 300 17.65 3.89 8.33
N LYS A 301 16.63 4.22 9.12
CA LYS A 301 16.67 4.05 10.58
C LYS A 301 16.71 2.58 10.99
N ILE A 302 15.94 1.72 10.33
CA ILE A 302 15.96 0.27 10.54
C ILE A 302 17.35 -0.31 10.20
N GLU A 303 17.95 0.13 9.10
CA GLU A 303 19.30 -0.28 8.71
C GLU A 303 20.31 0.07 9.80
N VAL A 304 20.31 1.31 10.29
CA VAL A 304 21.18 1.73 11.40
C VAL A 304 20.96 0.86 12.65
N LEU A 305 19.71 0.61 13.04
CA LEU A 305 19.39 -0.26 14.18
C LEU A 305 19.91 -1.70 14.01
N SER A 306 19.92 -2.22 12.79
CA SER A 306 20.37 -3.59 12.52
C SER A 306 21.89 -3.77 12.65
N ILE A 307 22.65 -2.70 12.42
CA ILE A 307 24.11 -2.70 12.46
C ILE A 307 24.70 -2.10 13.74
N ARG A 308 23.94 -1.27 14.49
CA ARG A 308 24.48 -0.48 15.60
C ARG A 308 25.14 -1.30 16.71
N ASP A 309 24.65 -2.52 16.96
CA ASP A 309 25.17 -3.39 18.03
C ASP A 309 26.35 -4.25 17.55
N LYS A 310 26.64 -4.24 16.23
CA LYS A 310 27.67 -5.06 15.59
C LYS A 310 28.84 -4.23 15.05
N LYS A 311 28.58 -2.97 14.71
CA LYS A 311 29.56 -2.08 14.08
C LYS A 311 29.99 -0.99 15.06
N ILE A 312 31.30 -0.89 15.26
CA ILE A 312 31.93 0.25 15.93
C ILE A 312 32.28 1.28 14.85
N PHE A 313 31.74 2.48 14.99
CA PHE A 313 32.01 3.59 14.09
C PHE A 313 33.29 4.34 14.51
N ASP A 314 33.93 5.02 13.58
CA ASP A 314 35.09 5.86 13.90
C ASP A 314 34.61 7.19 14.50
N TYR A 315 35.08 7.50 15.71
CA TYR A 315 34.74 8.76 16.38
C TYR A 315 35.44 9.96 15.70
N TYR A 316 36.65 9.78 15.17
CA TYR A 316 37.41 10.82 14.47
C TYR A 316 36.69 11.27 13.20
N GLU A 317 36.10 10.34 12.45
CA GLU A 317 35.28 10.67 11.28
C GLU A 317 34.05 11.51 11.65
N ALA A 318 33.45 11.25 12.81
CA ALA A 318 32.27 11.99 13.27
C ALA A 318 32.62 13.38 13.82
N TYR A 319 33.74 13.50 14.55
CA TYR A 319 34.13 14.71 15.26
C TYR A 319 35.64 15.01 15.16
N PRO A 320 36.16 15.31 13.96
CA PRO A 320 37.60 15.50 13.75
C PRO A 320 38.15 16.68 14.58
N ALA A 321 37.43 17.81 14.61
CA ALA A 321 37.85 18.99 15.38
C ALA A 321 37.95 18.74 16.89
N VAL A 322 37.10 17.88 17.46
CA VAL A 322 37.17 17.50 18.88
C VAL A 322 38.42 16.67 19.13
N MET A 323 38.71 15.72 18.25
CA MET A 323 39.90 14.88 18.34
C MET A 323 41.19 15.68 18.17
N ASP A 324 41.25 16.58 17.19
CA ASP A 324 42.43 17.43 16.96
C ASP A 324 42.68 18.37 18.15
N SER A 325 41.61 18.96 18.71
CA SER A 325 41.68 19.77 19.93
C SER A 325 42.17 18.97 21.14
N LEU A 326 41.66 17.75 21.32
CA LEU A 326 42.11 16.86 22.39
C LEU A 326 43.59 16.50 22.24
N HIS A 327 44.01 16.15 21.02
CA HIS A 327 45.40 15.85 20.70
C HIS A 327 46.33 17.02 21.05
N SER A 328 46.01 18.23 20.57
CA SER A 328 46.79 19.44 20.84
C SER A 328 46.86 19.77 22.33
N ARG A 329 45.75 19.65 23.08
CA ARG A 329 45.74 19.89 24.53
C ARG A 329 46.62 18.90 25.29
N ILE A 330 46.63 17.64 24.87
CA ILE A 330 47.49 16.61 25.45
C ILE A 330 48.95 16.92 25.16
N GLU A 331 49.30 17.23 23.90
CA GLU A 331 50.65 17.60 23.50
C GLU A 331 51.19 18.83 24.26
N ASP A 332 50.41 19.91 24.31
CA ASP A 332 50.77 21.15 24.99
C ASP A 332 51.01 20.94 26.50
N TRP A 333 50.15 20.15 27.12
CA TRP A 333 50.28 19.84 28.53
C TRP A 333 51.47 18.93 28.80
N LEU A 334 51.68 17.89 27.99
CA LEU A 334 52.83 16.99 28.11
C LEU A 334 54.15 17.75 27.95
N ASN A 335 54.21 18.71 27.02
CA ASN A 335 55.39 19.55 26.82
C ASN A 335 55.77 20.36 28.06
N LYS A 336 54.78 20.91 28.78
CA LYS A 336 54.99 21.61 30.07
C LYS A 336 55.29 20.63 31.20
N PHE A 337 54.60 19.48 31.22
CA PHE A 337 54.74 18.47 32.27
C PHE A 337 56.15 17.91 32.36
N ILE A 338 56.81 17.70 31.22
CA ILE A 338 58.18 17.20 31.16
C ILE A 338 59.25 18.27 31.35
N GLU A 339 58.91 19.56 31.46
CA GLU A 339 59.87 20.67 31.54
C GLU A 339 60.88 20.48 32.69
N ASP A 340 60.39 20.05 33.85
CA ASP A 340 61.21 19.82 35.05
C ASP A 340 61.80 18.40 35.15
N LEU A 341 61.53 17.53 34.17
CA LEU A 341 61.96 16.12 34.20
C LEU A 341 63.22 15.91 33.36
N PRO A 342 64.32 15.38 33.94
CA PRO A 342 65.60 15.27 33.23
C PRO A 342 65.54 14.22 32.12
N CYS A 343 64.97 13.05 32.38
CA CYS A 343 64.79 12.00 31.39
C CYS A 343 63.55 11.14 31.72
N GLY A 344 63.04 10.47 30.70
CA GLY A 344 61.97 9.50 30.89
C GLY A 344 61.39 8.95 29.61
N THR A 345 60.46 8.01 29.79
CA THR A 345 59.70 7.37 28.72
C THR A 345 58.25 7.25 29.15
N LEU A 346 57.35 7.66 28.27
CA LEU A 346 55.91 7.58 28.41
C LEU A 346 55.32 6.86 27.19
N GLN A 347 54.56 5.80 27.46
CA GLN A 347 53.75 5.09 26.46
C GLN A 347 52.36 4.84 27.03
N GLY A 348 51.35 5.11 26.23
CA GLY A 348 49.96 4.81 26.58
C GLY A 348 48.99 5.13 25.46
N ILE A 349 47.74 4.76 25.68
CA ILE A 349 46.64 4.89 24.73
C ILE A 349 45.53 5.69 25.39
N VAL A 350 45.11 6.76 24.72
CA VAL A 350 43.87 7.47 25.04
C VAL A 350 42.79 6.92 24.13
N GLU A 351 41.83 6.19 24.70
CA GLU A 351 40.71 5.62 23.96
C GLU A 351 39.47 6.49 24.15
N ILE A 352 38.98 7.07 23.06
CA ILE A 352 37.67 7.70 23.02
C ILE A 352 36.66 6.63 22.67
N LYS A 353 35.63 6.51 23.50
CA LYS A 353 34.60 5.48 23.34
C LYS A 353 33.26 5.99 23.81
N VAL A 354 32.24 5.85 22.96
CA VAL A 354 30.84 6.14 23.28
C VAL A 354 29.99 4.92 22.96
N ASP A 355 29.01 4.62 23.80
CA ASP A 355 28.12 3.46 23.62
C ASP A 355 26.83 3.79 22.84
N THR A 356 26.02 2.76 22.57
CA THR A 356 24.73 2.89 21.86
C THR A 356 23.63 3.60 22.66
N LEU A 357 23.92 4.00 23.90
CA LEU A 357 23.05 4.85 24.73
C LEU A 357 23.57 6.30 24.78
N GLY A 358 24.64 6.61 24.05
CA GLY A 358 25.28 7.92 24.04
C GLY A 358 26.10 8.22 25.30
N LYS A 359 26.45 7.20 26.09
CA LYS A 359 27.30 7.38 27.26
C LYS A 359 28.77 7.36 26.87
N ASN A 360 29.51 8.31 27.41
CA ASN A 360 30.95 8.34 27.33
C ASN A 360 31.57 7.24 28.22
N GLN A 361 32.37 6.37 27.60
CA GLN A 361 33.13 5.28 28.21
C GLN A 361 34.63 5.41 27.91
N SER A 362 35.07 6.63 27.56
CA SER A 362 36.47 6.91 27.23
C SER A 362 37.38 6.65 28.41
N LEU A 363 38.60 6.19 28.14
CA LEU A 363 39.54 5.79 29.17
C LEU A 363 40.99 6.02 28.73
N PHE A 364 41.87 6.11 29.71
CA PHE A 364 43.31 6.21 29.50
C PHE A 364 44.02 4.95 29.99
N LEU A 365 44.74 4.29 29.09
CA LEU A 365 45.60 3.14 29.39
C LEU A 365 47.05 3.58 29.38
N LEU A 366 47.67 3.61 30.56
CA LEU A 366 49.08 3.92 30.69
C LEU A 366 49.90 2.64 30.73
N ASP A 367 50.63 2.35 29.65
CA ASP A 367 51.47 1.15 29.52
C ASP A 367 52.80 1.31 30.24
N THR A 368 53.52 2.39 29.94
CA THR A 368 54.86 2.65 30.50
C THR A 368 54.96 4.10 30.93
N PHE A 369 55.42 4.30 32.16
CA PHE A 369 55.93 5.59 32.61
C PHE A 369 57.19 5.33 33.42
N ILE A 370 58.34 5.81 32.95
CA ILE A 370 59.62 5.67 33.62
C ILE A 370 60.24 7.05 33.72
N CYS A 371 60.62 7.46 34.93
CA CYS A 371 61.32 8.72 35.17
C CYS A 371 62.32 8.53 36.32
N ASP A 372 63.56 8.96 36.11
CA ASP A 372 64.66 8.82 37.07
C ASP A 372 64.59 9.92 38.15
N THR A 373 63.51 9.94 38.94
CA THR A 373 63.31 10.93 40.01
C THR A 373 62.60 10.34 41.23
N SER A 374 62.90 10.86 42.42
CA SER A 374 62.25 10.49 43.69
C SER A 374 60.76 10.87 43.76
N ILE A 375 60.27 11.68 42.81
CA ILE A 375 58.88 12.19 42.74
C ILE A 375 58.01 11.44 41.71
N TYR A 376 58.50 10.30 41.21
CA TYR A 376 57.85 9.48 40.17
C TYR A 376 56.35 9.25 40.41
N LYS A 377 55.96 8.79 41.61
CA LYS A 377 54.57 8.45 41.94
C LYS A 377 53.63 9.65 41.80
N VAL A 378 54.03 10.80 42.35
CA VAL A 378 53.24 12.05 42.30
C VAL A 378 53.10 12.55 40.87
N LYS A 379 54.14 12.43 40.04
CA LYS A 379 54.10 12.83 38.64
C LYS A 379 53.18 11.92 37.82
N LYS A 380 53.22 10.60 38.06
CA LYS A 380 52.30 9.63 37.42
C LYS A 380 50.84 9.94 37.76
N GLU A 381 50.52 10.19 39.03
CA GLU A 381 49.15 10.52 39.46
C GLU A 381 48.64 11.81 38.80
N LYS A 382 49.49 12.84 38.67
CA LYS A 382 49.13 14.09 37.98
C LYS A 382 48.84 13.88 36.49
N LEU A 383 49.61 13.03 35.81
CA LEU A 383 49.39 12.68 34.40
C LEU A 383 48.03 12.01 34.21
N VAL A 384 47.77 10.96 34.99
CA VAL A 384 46.51 10.21 34.91
C VAL A 384 45.32 11.13 35.21
N ALA A 385 45.38 11.91 36.29
CA ALA A 385 44.31 12.84 36.66
C ALA A 385 44.04 13.91 35.59
N PHE A 386 45.08 14.43 34.91
CA PHE A 386 44.89 15.38 33.83
C PHE A 386 44.18 14.75 32.63
N ILE A 387 44.63 13.59 32.16
CA ILE A 387 44.02 12.92 31.01
C ILE A 387 42.59 12.49 31.35
N ASP A 388 42.36 11.90 32.53
CA ASP A 388 41.01 11.53 32.98
C ASP A 388 40.07 12.74 33.05
N SER A 389 40.57 13.93 33.40
CA SER A 389 39.77 15.16 33.41
C SER A 389 39.36 15.61 32.00
N LEU A 390 40.21 15.40 30.99
CA LEU A 390 39.87 15.65 29.60
C LEU A 390 38.84 14.63 29.09
N LEU A 391 39.00 13.36 29.47
CA LEU A 391 38.12 12.28 29.04
C LEU A 391 36.75 12.31 29.74
N SER A 392 36.66 12.95 30.89
CA SER A 392 35.39 13.20 31.59
C SER A 392 34.72 14.51 31.14
N SER A 393 35.33 15.25 30.20
CA SER A 393 34.79 16.51 29.70
C SER A 393 33.46 16.31 28.97
N PRO A 394 32.50 17.24 29.09
CA PRO A 394 31.29 17.26 28.25
C PRO A 394 31.59 17.51 26.75
N ASP A 395 32.85 17.82 26.40
CA ASP A 395 33.28 18.02 25.01
C ASP A 395 33.27 16.73 24.18
N ILE A 396 33.26 15.54 24.83
CA ILE A 396 33.12 14.25 24.15
C ILE A 396 31.63 14.00 23.89
N LEU A 397 31.23 14.19 22.64
CA LEU A 397 29.83 14.15 22.22
C LEU A 397 29.41 12.72 21.83
N PRO A 398 28.16 12.32 22.09
CA PRO A 398 27.65 11.06 21.57
C PRO A 398 27.54 11.10 20.04
N VAL A 399 27.89 9.99 19.37
CA VAL A 399 27.79 9.89 17.91
C VAL A 399 26.39 9.39 17.51
N THR A 400 25.78 10.07 16.54
CA THR A 400 24.49 9.63 15.96
C THR A 400 24.59 9.37 14.46
N LYS A 401 23.82 8.39 14.00
CA LYS A 401 23.51 8.16 12.57
C LYS A 401 22.00 8.10 12.42
N GLU A 402 21.44 8.89 11.51
CA GLU A 402 19.97 9.00 11.33
C GLU A 402 19.22 9.31 12.66
N ASN A 403 19.80 10.16 13.51
CA ASN A 403 19.33 10.51 14.86
C ASN A 403 19.24 9.32 15.85
N ILE A 404 19.98 8.24 15.62
CA ILE A 404 20.11 7.10 16.51
C ILE A 404 21.53 7.05 17.06
N PHE A 405 21.70 6.88 18.37
CA PHE A 405 23.01 6.70 18.98
C PHE A 405 23.67 5.41 18.51
N VAL A 406 24.95 5.51 18.13
CA VAL A 406 25.76 4.39 17.69
C VAL A 406 27.03 4.29 18.51
N GLN A 407 27.55 3.08 18.67
CA GLN A 407 28.84 2.89 19.31
C GLN A 407 29.95 3.45 18.41
N ALA A 408 30.82 4.28 18.96
CA ALA A 408 31.98 4.79 18.22
C ALA A 408 33.23 4.77 19.08
N SER A 409 34.39 4.57 18.44
CA SER A 409 35.68 4.58 19.12
C SER A 409 36.81 5.02 18.20
N SER A 410 37.76 5.75 18.79
CA SER A 410 39.05 6.11 18.17
C SER A 410 40.13 6.15 19.24
N GLN A 411 41.38 5.98 18.83
CA GLN A 411 42.52 5.93 19.75
C GLN A 411 43.55 6.98 19.39
N ILE A 412 44.09 7.64 20.42
CA ILE A 412 45.28 8.48 20.31
C ILE A 412 46.43 7.73 20.96
N GLN A 413 47.42 7.37 20.15
CA GLN A 413 48.66 6.75 20.61
C GLN A 413 49.56 7.85 21.20
N LEU A 414 50.03 7.64 22.43
CA LEU A 414 50.98 8.52 23.10
C LEU A 414 52.31 7.78 23.25
N SER A 415 53.32 8.22 22.51
CA SER A 415 54.70 7.74 22.64
C SER A 415 55.64 8.92 22.78
N LEU A 416 56.18 9.12 23.97
CA LEU A 416 57.06 10.23 24.30
C LEU A 416 58.33 9.72 25.00
N ILE A 417 59.48 9.99 24.41
CA ILE A 417 60.80 9.74 25.00
C ILE A 417 61.51 11.08 25.13
N TRP A 418 62.11 11.39 26.28
CA TRP A 418 62.86 12.62 26.45
C TRP A 418 64.14 12.43 27.26
N GLU A 419 65.15 13.24 26.93
CA GLU A 419 66.45 13.26 27.59
C GLU A 419 66.99 14.70 27.61
N THR A 420 67.44 15.15 28.78
CA THR A 420 68.03 16.48 28.97
C THR A 420 69.53 16.35 29.18
N LYS A 421 70.30 17.08 28.36
CA LYS A 421 71.76 17.15 28.44
C LYS A 421 72.15 18.58 28.82
N GLU A 422 73.07 18.72 29.78
CA GLU A 422 73.69 20.02 30.07
C GLU A 422 74.80 20.28 29.05
N LEU A 423 74.71 21.42 28.37
CA LEU A 423 75.67 21.90 27.39
C LEU A 423 76.35 23.16 27.93
N VAL A 424 77.65 23.26 27.76
CA VAL A 424 78.41 24.47 28.08
C VAL A 424 78.91 25.12 26.79
N ALA A 425 78.47 26.34 26.53
CA ALA A 425 78.95 27.19 25.46
C ALA A 425 79.83 28.30 26.05
N LYS A 426 81.09 28.40 25.60
CA LYS A 426 81.98 29.51 25.99
C LYS A 426 81.97 30.55 24.89
N PHE A 427 81.44 31.73 25.19
CA PHE A 427 81.32 32.84 24.26
C PHE A 427 82.39 33.91 24.53
N ASN A 428 83.02 34.38 23.46
CA ASN A 428 83.85 35.57 23.39
C ASN A 428 83.38 36.39 22.17
N GLN A 429 83.58 37.72 22.16
CA GLN A 429 83.15 38.67 21.11
C GLN A 429 83.47 38.24 19.66
N TYR A 430 84.36 37.27 19.47
CA TYR A 430 84.80 36.77 18.16
C TYR A 430 84.43 35.30 17.89
N LYS A 431 84.03 34.51 18.90
CA LYS A 431 83.82 33.06 18.76
C LYS A 431 82.99 32.45 19.87
N VAL A 432 82.05 31.57 19.51
CA VAL A 432 81.43 30.60 20.44
C VAL A 432 82.19 29.27 20.35
N LYS A 433 82.51 28.68 21.51
CA LYS A 433 83.06 27.32 21.62
C LYS A 433 82.05 26.41 22.31
N ILE A 434 81.47 25.48 21.55
CA ILE A 434 80.58 24.40 22.03
C ILE A 434 81.32 23.06 21.93
N HIS A 435 81.20 22.18 22.93
CA HIS A 435 81.88 20.86 22.96
C HIS A 435 81.25 19.79 22.05
N LYS A 436 80.08 20.03 21.43
CA LYS A 436 79.43 19.15 20.44
C LYS A 436 79.05 19.98 19.21
N LYS A 437 79.91 19.97 18.18
CA LYS A 437 79.79 20.85 17.01
C LYS A 437 78.84 20.34 15.91
N ASP A 438 78.52 19.05 15.92
CA ASP A 438 77.87 18.40 14.77
C ASP A 438 76.33 18.36 14.85
N ALA A 439 75.73 19.03 15.84
CA ALA A 439 74.28 19.07 16.00
C ALA A 439 73.66 20.27 15.24
N PRO A 440 72.54 20.10 14.51
CA PRO A 440 71.90 21.17 13.74
C PRO A 440 71.52 22.41 14.57
N TRP A 441 71.24 22.24 15.86
CA TRP A 441 70.88 23.34 16.77
C TRP A 441 72.09 24.16 17.27
N ALA A 442 73.33 23.69 17.08
CA ALA A 442 74.53 24.39 17.55
C ALA A 442 74.75 25.72 16.82
N THR A 443 74.42 25.78 15.53
CA THR A 443 74.48 27.01 14.72
C THR A 443 73.44 28.05 15.14
N MET A 444 72.30 27.61 15.67
CA MET A 444 71.26 28.50 16.21
C MET A 444 71.72 29.17 17.51
N ILE A 445 72.38 28.44 18.40
CA ILE A 445 73.00 29.01 19.62
C ILE A 445 74.08 30.02 19.24
N ASP A 446 74.92 29.71 18.25
CA ASP A 446 75.90 30.66 17.74
C ASP A 446 75.22 31.94 17.26
N THR A 447 74.18 31.83 16.45
CA THR A 447 73.43 32.97 15.90
C THR A 447 72.83 33.85 17.00
N ILE A 448 72.15 33.25 17.98
CA ILE A 448 71.49 33.98 19.08
C ILE A 448 72.51 34.73 19.95
N LEU A 449 73.64 34.09 20.28
CA LEU A 449 74.68 34.71 21.10
C LEU A 449 75.43 35.84 20.37
N PHE A 450 75.46 35.82 19.04
CA PHE A 450 76.05 36.90 18.22
C PHE A 450 75.06 38.01 17.84
N SER A 451 73.76 37.72 17.76
CA SER A 451 72.73 38.69 17.37
C SER A 451 72.31 39.63 18.50
N GLU A 452 72.40 39.15 19.74
CA GLU A 452 72.09 39.93 20.94
C GLU A 452 73.39 40.34 21.63
N LEU A 453 73.44 41.53 22.24
CA LEU A 453 74.60 42.09 22.95
C LEU A 453 74.91 41.33 24.26
N TYR A 454 75.07 40.01 24.18
CA TYR A 454 75.36 39.15 25.31
C TYR A 454 76.82 39.35 25.79
N PRO A 455 77.08 39.36 27.11
CA PRO A 455 78.43 39.55 27.63
C PRO A 455 79.34 38.33 27.40
N THR A 456 80.65 38.54 27.34
CA THR A 456 81.62 37.43 27.24
C THR A 456 81.56 36.54 28.48
N GLY A 457 81.44 35.22 28.30
CA GLY A 457 81.14 34.31 29.40
C GLY A 457 80.94 32.85 29.03
N SER A 458 80.68 32.03 30.05
CA SER A 458 80.23 30.63 29.90
C SER A 458 78.73 30.55 30.10
N TYR A 459 78.02 30.07 29.08
CA TYR A 459 76.59 29.87 29.05
C TYR A 459 76.31 28.38 29.19
N PHE A 460 75.39 28.03 30.09
CA PHE A 460 75.01 26.65 30.34
C PHE A 460 73.59 26.48 29.86
N PHE A 461 73.42 25.68 28.81
CA PHE A 461 72.13 25.38 28.21
C PHE A 461 71.67 23.99 28.65
N ASN A 462 70.38 23.83 28.88
CA ASN A 462 69.73 22.54 28.87
C ASN A 462 69.25 22.28 27.45
N VAL A 463 69.73 21.19 26.84
CA VAL A 463 69.26 20.70 25.55
C VAL A 463 68.38 19.49 25.84
N LYS A 464 67.08 19.62 25.58
CA LYS A 464 66.11 18.54 25.80
C LYS A 464 65.70 17.97 24.45
N ASP A 465 66.22 16.78 24.16
CA ASP A 465 65.81 16.00 23.01
C ASP A 465 64.52 15.25 23.38
N LYS A 466 63.48 15.42 22.56
CA LYS A 466 62.17 14.78 22.72
C LYS A 466 61.84 14.02 21.44
N LYS A 467 61.24 12.84 21.58
CA LYS A 467 60.65 12.09 20.46
C LYS A 467 59.19 11.84 20.78
N PHE A 468 58.29 12.57 20.11
CA PHE A 468 56.84 12.42 20.25
C PHE A 468 56.29 11.75 18.98
N ASN A 469 55.68 10.57 19.11
CA ASN A 469 55.05 9.84 18.00
C ASN A 469 55.91 9.78 16.72
N ASN A 470 57.19 9.43 16.88
CA ASN A 470 58.24 9.39 15.84
C ASN A 470 58.76 10.72 15.29
N HIS A 471 58.24 11.85 15.74
CA HIS A 471 58.80 13.17 15.45
C HIS A 471 59.80 13.58 16.52
N SER A 472 60.97 14.03 16.10
CA SER A 472 62.04 14.50 16.99
C SER A 472 62.02 16.02 17.11
N PHE A 473 62.03 16.49 18.35
CA PHE A 473 62.09 17.90 18.72
C PHE A 473 63.27 18.12 19.66
N THR A 474 63.87 19.31 19.61
CA THR A 474 64.91 19.69 20.55
C THR A 474 64.59 21.06 21.11
N ASP A 475 64.38 21.13 22.42
CA ASP A 475 64.21 22.39 23.14
C ASP A 475 65.54 22.82 23.74
N ILE A 476 65.86 24.11 23.62
CA ILE A 476 67.07 24.69 24.21
C ILE A 476 66.66 25.79 25.17
N SER A 477 67.05 25.65 26.45
CA SER A 477 66.83 26.68 27.47
C SER A 477 68.12 27.06 28.16
N LEU A 478 68.29 28.34 28.48
CA LEU A 478 69.45 28.83 29.22
C LEU A 478 69.26 28.59 30.72
N LYS A 479 70.07 27.70 31.30
CA LYS A 479 70.01 27.33 32.73
C LYS A 479 70.71 28.34 33.61
N LYS A 480 71.92 28.73 33.24
CA LYS A 480 72.76 29.68 33.98
C LYS A 480 73.77 30.32 33.04
N MET A 481 74.14 31.55 33.33
CA MET A 481 75.24 32.25 32.65
C MET A 481 76.30 32.64 33.67
N ARG A 482 77.56 32.53 33.28
CA ARG A 482 78.73 33.00 34.03
C ARG A 482 79.50 33.96 33.14
N PHE A 483 79.23 35.24 33.26
CA PHE A 483 79.92 36.26 32.49
C PHE A 483 81.00 36.94 33.32
N VAL A 484 82.01 37.48 32.64
CA VAL A 484 83.04 38.29 33.27
C VAL A 484 82.83 39.73 32.81
N GLY A 485 82.30 40.57 33.70
CA GLY A 485 82.07 42.00 33.47
C GLY A 485 83.04 42.88 34.28
N PRO A 486 83.29 44.13 33.84
CA PRO A 486 84.11 45.10 34.58
C PRO A 486 83.59 45.33 36.01
N GLU A 487 82.28 45.29 36.19
CA GLU A 487 81.60 45.49 37.48
C GLU A 487 81.91 44.36 38.48
N ALA A 488 81.91 43.10 38.04
CA ALA A 488 82.27 41.97 38.91
C ALA A 488 83.76 41.97 39.27
N ALA A 489 84.61 42.43 38.35
CA ALA A 489 86.03 42.67 38.61
C ALA A 489 86.20 43.82 39.63
N PHE A 490 85.46 44.92 39.49
CA PHE A 490 85.47 46.06 40.41
C PHE A 490 84.99 45.68 41.82
N TYR A 491 83.90 44.92 41.95
CA TYR A 491 83.44 44.42 43.26
C TYR A 491 84.40 43.41 43.90
N SER A 492 85.09 42.58 43.11
CA SER A 492 86.15 41.69 43.62
C SER A 492 87.39 42.46 44.07
N MET A 493 87.63 43.63 43.48
CA MET A 493 88.75 44.52 43.82
C MET A 493 88.50 45.24 45.14
N LEU A 494 87.24 45.58 45.46
CA LEU A 494 86.85 46.21 46.71
C LEU A 494 86.69 45.22 47.87
N TYR A 495 86.20 44.00 47.59
CA TYR A 495 86.05 42.94 48.59
C TYR A 495 86.38 41.57 47.98
N PRO A 496 87.50 40.94 48.37
CA PRO A 496 87.85 39.61 47.89
C PRO A 496 86.73 38.60 48.14
N GLY A 497 86.23 37.97 47.08
CA GLY A 497 85.17 36.94 47.15
C GLY A 497 83.76 37.39 46.74
N ILE A 498 83.45 38.69 46.78
CA ILE A 498 82.10 39.22 46.47
C ILE A 498 81.78 39.17 44.97
N GLY A 499 82.76 39.40 44.10
CA GLY A 499 82.51 39.29 42.66
C GLY A 499 82.24 37.86 42.19
N THR A 500 82.81 36.84 42.86
CA THR A 500 82.42 35.44 42.63
C THR A 500 80.93 35.23 42.92
N ILE A 501 80.45 35.73 44.06
CA ILE A 501 79.03 35.63 44.48
C ILE A 501 78.12 36.35 43.48
N LEU A 502 78.50 37.56 43.04
CA LEU A 502 77.78 38.34 42.00
C LEU A 502 77.80 37.69 40.62
N THR A 503 78.86 36.98 40.25
CA THR A 503 78.97 36.22 38.98
C THR A 503 78.21 34.89 39.00
N THR A 504 77.89 34.35 40.18
CA THR A 504 77.12 33.11 40.33
C THR A 504 75.64 33.32 40.61
N GLN A 505 75.22 34.44 41.22
CA GLN A 505 73.82 34.68 41.57
C GLN A 505 73.46 36.18 41.51
N LYS A 506 72.37 36.54 40.80
CA LYS A 506 71.60 37.73 41.18
C LYS A 506 70.09 37.65 40.88
N LYS A 507 69.32 38.18 41.84
CA LYS A 507 67.91 38.62 41.91
C LYS A 507 66.71 37.67 42.07
N HIS A 508 66.83 36.34 42.05
CA HIS A 508 65.71 35.45 42.44
C HIS A 508 66.02 34.34 43.48
N GLY A 509 67.15 34.43 44.19
CA GLY A 509 67.38 33.60 45.38
C GLY A 509 66.95 34.34 46.65
N ILE A 510 65.77 34.00 47.19
CA ILE A 510 65.38 34.41 48.54
C ILE A 510 66.19 33.57 49.54
N GLY A 511 66.90 34.24 50.44
CA GLY A 511 67.37 33.67 51.72
C GLY A 511 68.81 33.14 51.74
N ALA A 512 69.75 33.99 52.17
CA ALA A 512 70.81 33.67 53.14
C ALA A 512 71.78 34.85 53.30
N MET A 513 71.40 35.86 54.09
CA MET A 513 72.38 36.60 54.89
C MET A 513 72.04 36.35 56.35
N THR A 514 72.90 35.64 57.06
CA THR A 514 73.03 35.75 58.51
C THR A 514 74.51 35.72 58.85
N ALA A 515 75.00 36.92 59.16
CA ALA A 515 76.08 37.32 60.06
C ALA A 515 77.28 36.38 60.29
N PHE A 516 78.48 36.94 60.09
CA PHE A 516 79.41 37.16 61.21
C PHE A 516 80.15 38.50 61.02
N THR A 517 79.84 39.46 61.90
CA THR A 517 80.70 40.58 62.35
C THR A 517 81.51 40.07 63.57
N ILE A 518 82.72 40.52 63.94
CA ILE A 518 83.03 41.74 64.72
C ILE A 518 84.56 41.85 65.00
N PHE A 519 85.09 43.05 64.72
CA PHE A 519 86.11 43.91 65.35
C PHE A 519 87.47 43.45 65.93
N GLY A 520 88.49 44.24 65.56
CA GLY A 520 89.52 44.77 66.45
C GLY A 520 89.83 46.24 66.09
N ALA A 521 89.49 47.18 66.98
CA ALA A 521 89.72 48.61 66.87
C ALA A 521 91.13 49.00 67.39
N GLY A 522 91.65 50.16 66.95
CA GLY A 522 92.81 50.79 67.59
C GLY A 522 93.46 51.97 66.84
N THR A 523 92.74 53.08 66.74
CA THR A 523 93.18 54.51 66.74
C THR A 523 94.55 54.92 66.17
N LEU A 524 94.53 55.81 65.16
CA LEU A 524 94.59 57.27 65.37
C LEU A 524 93.83 57.99 64.24
#